data_AF-A0A1G0IC98-F1
#
_entry.id   AF-A0A1G0IC98-F1
#
_cell.length_a   1.000
_cell.length_b   1.000
_cell.length_c   1.000
_cell.angle_alpha   90.00
_cell.angle_beta   90.00
_cell.angle_gamma   90.00
#
_symmetry.space_group_name_H-M   'P 1'
#
loop_
_entity.id
_entity.type
_entity.pdbx_description
1 polymer ?
#
loop_
_entity_poly.entity_id
_entity_poly.type
_entity_poly.pdbx_seq_one_letter_code
_entity_poly.pdbx_strand_id
1 'polypeptide(L)'
;MTPTLTIGVLALAGSLVALYLLRPIWDYRLRGHEVQIVLLNRFPIMRIPVSDIGDIAVVRAWSNPVGFGTLRFGNRITRRAILISRKNSLFAKVLITPVEPEEFLADVKLEMLREAA
;
A
#
# COMPACT_ATOMS: atom_id res chain seq x y z
N MET A 1 34.47 22.94 18.27
CA MET A 1 33.03 22.66 18.43
C MET A 1 32.81 22.15 19.85
N THR A 2 31.87 22.74 20.59
CA THR A 2 31.52 22.28 21.95
C THR A 2 30.76 20.95 21.88
N PRO A 3 30.90 20.06 22.89
CA PRO A 3 30.24 18.74 22.89
C PRO A 3 28.71 18.84 22.76
N THR A 4 28.11 19.94 23.21
CA THR A 4 26.69 20.25 23.06
C THR A 4 26.25 20.39 21.59
N LEU A 5 27.08 21.00 20.73
CA LEU A 5 26.79 21.12 19.30
C LEU A 5 26.86 19.76 18.61
N THR A 6 27.82 18.91 18.96
CA THR A 6 27.97 17.57 18.38
C THR A 6 26.78 16.67 18.71
N ILE A 7 26.31 16.71 19.96
CA ILE A 7 25.12 15.97 20.40
C ILE A 7 23.86 16.48 19.67
N GLY A 8 23.71 17.79 19.54
CA GLY A 8 22.59 18.39 18.81
C GLY A 8 22.52 17.96 17.34
N VAL A 9 23.67 17.95 16.65
CA VAL A 9 23.76 17.52 15.25
C VAL A 9 23.44 16.03 15.09
N LEU A 10 23.94 15.18 15.99
CA LEU A 10 23.65 13.74 15.97
C LEU A 10 22.17 13.44 16.24
N ALA A 11 21.55 14.15 17.19
CA ALA A 11 20.12 14.00 17.48
C ALA A 11 19.24 14.46 16.30
N LEU A 12 19.62 15.55 15.64
CA LEU A 12 18.93 16.03 14.44
C LEU A 12 19.07 15.05 13.26
N ALA A 13 20.29 14.56 13.01
CA ALA A 13 20.53 13.58 11.96
C ALA A 13 19.78 12.26 12.24
N GLY A 14 19.81 11.78 13.49
CA GLY A 14 19.07 10.59 13.91
C GLY A 14 17.55 10.74 13.76
N SER A 15 16.99 11.91 14.13
CA SER A 15 15.56 12.17 13.96
C SER A 15 15.14 12.30 12.50
N LEU A 16 15.97 12.91 11.64
CA LEU A 16 15.73 12.96 10.19
C LEU A 16 15.80 11.58 9.53
N VAL A 17 16.77 10.75 9.93
CA VAL A 17 16.86 9.35 9.47
C VAL A 17 15.64 8.56 9.96
N ALA A 18 15.22 8.72 11.22
CA ALA A 18 14.01 8.08 11.74
C ALA A 18 12.77 8.52 10.97
N LEU A 19 12.61 9.82 10.68
CA LEU A 19 11.51 10.36 9.86
C LEU A 19 11.54 9.83 8.42
N TYR A 20 12.73 9.64 7.86
CA TYR A 20 12.91 9.04 6.53
C TYR A 20 12.57 7.54 6.53
N LEU A 21 12.96 6.80 7.57
CA LEU A 21 12.60 5.40 7.76
C LEU A 21 11.11 5.21 8.11
N LEU A 22 10.48 6.23 8.71
CA LEU A 22 9.04 6.31 8.95
C LEU A 22 8.24 6.63 7.68
N ARG A 23 8.89 7.02 6.56
CA ARG A 23 8.17 7.09 5.28
C ARG A 23 7.62 5.71 4.95
N PRO A 24 6.40 5.64 4.39
CA PRO A 24 5.85 4.36 4.00
C PRO A 24 6.77 3.65 2.99
N ILE A 25 7.49 2.63 3.46
CA ILE A 25 8.10 1.54 2.68
C ILE A 25 7.23 1.11 1.48
N TRP A 26 5.92 0.92 1.65
CA TRP A 26 4.96 0.59 0.60
C TRP A 26 4.10 1.80 0.21
N ASP A 27 4.00 2.01 -1.10
CA ASP A 27 3.09 2.93 -1.77
C ASP A 27 2.21 2.17 -2.77
N TYR A 28 1.08 2.73 -3.16
CA TYR A 28 0.08 2.07 -4.00
C TYR A 28 -0.46 3.06 -5.02
N ARG A 29 -0.47 2.66 -6.28
CA ARG A 29 -0.95 3.51 -7.38
C ARG A 29 -1.69 2.71 -8.41
N LEU A 30 -2.72 3.31 -8.99
CA LEU A 30 -3.33 2.85 -10.22
C LEU A 30 -2.52 3.44 -11.39
N ARG A 31 -2.02 2.59 -12.30
CA ARG A 31 -1.28 3.04 -13.48
C ARG A 31 -1.82 2.33 -14.72
N GLY A 32 -2.52 3.07 -15.58
CA GLY A 32 -3.26 2.46 -16.68
C GLY A 32 -4.26 1.45 -16.15
N HIS A 33 -4.20 0.21 -16.65
CA HIS A 33 -5.10 -0.88 -16.27
C HIS A 33 -4.53 -1.83 -15.21
N GLU A 34 -3.61 -1.36 -14.36
CA GLU A 34 -3.04 -2.18 -13.28
C GLU A 34 -2.88 -1.43 -11.95
N VAL A 35 -3.19 -2.12 -10.86
CA VAL A 35 -2.85 -1.70 -9.49
C VAL A 35 -1.42 -2.12 -9.20
N GLN A 36 -0.56 -1.14 -8.91
CA GLN A 36 0.84 -1.37 -8.57
C GLN A 36 1.08 -1.17 -7.07
N ILE A 37 1.71 -2.17 -6.45
CA ILE A 37 2.33 -2.03 -5.13
C ILE A 37 3.79 -1.67 -5.34
N VAL A 38 4.21 -0.54 -4.78
CA VAL A 38 5.51 0.07 -5.02
C VAL A 38 6.29 0.14 -3.71
N LEU A 39 7.49 -0.40 -3.72
CA LEU A 39 8.45 -0.30 -2.64
C LEU A 39 9.25 1.00 -2.78
N LEU A 40 9.38 1.76 -1.68
CA LEU A 40 10.10 3.02 -1.56
C LEU A 40 9.71 4.05 -2.62
N ASN A 41 8.43 4.04 -3.04
CA ASN A 41 7.89 4.88 -4.12
C ASN A 41 8.66 4.78 -5.45
N ARG A 42 9.43 3.70 -5.67
CA ARG A 42 10.29 3.55 -6.85
C ARG A 42 10.16 2.19 -7.51
N PHE A 43 10.17 1.11 -6.73
CA PHE A 43 10.28 -0.24 -7.27
C PHE A 43 8.92 -0.95 -7.22
N PRO A 44 8.23 -1.16 -8.36
CA PRO A 44 6.99 -1.91 -8.36
C PRO A 44 7.29 -3.38 -8.05
N ILE A 45 6.89 -3.86 -6.87
CA ILE A 45 7.13 -5.23 -6.42
C ILE A 45 5.99 -6.18 -6.82
N MET A 46 4.79 -5.64 -7.04
CA MET A 46 3.64 -6.43 -7.47
C MET A 46 2.73 -5.58 -8.35
N ARG A 47 2.19 -6.21 -9.38
CA ARG A 47 1.23 -5.62 -10.30
C ARG A 47 0.02 -6.53 -10.37
N ILE A 48 -1.15 -5.95 -10.24
CA ILE A 48 -2.43 -6.63 -10.31
C ILE A 48 -3.19 -5.99 -11.47
N PRO A 49 -3.31 -6.67 -12.61
CA PRO A 49 -4.17 -6.21 -13.71
C PRO A 49 -5.59 -6.00 -13.19
N VAL A 50 -6.28 -4.98 -13.70
CA VAL A 50 -7.65 -4.68 -13.29
C VAL A 50 -8.61 -5.81 -13.72
N SER A 51 -8.37 -6.44 -14.86
CA SER A 51 -9.03 -7.68 -15.33
C SER A 51 -8.96 -8.85 -14.34
N ASP A 52 -7.85 -8.97 -13.61
CA ASP A 52 -7.62 -10.02 -12.60
C ASP A 52 -8.42 -9.77 -11.31
N ILE A 53 -8.93 -8.56 -11.10
CA ILE A 53 -9.69 -8.18 -9.91
C ILE A 53 -11.10 -8.75 -10.01
N GLY A 54 -11.43 -9.66 -9.10
CA GLY A 54 -12.77 -10.21 -8.92
C GLY A 54 -13.66 -9.34 -8.06
N ASP A 55 -13.11 -8.86 -6.95
CA ASP A 55 -13.80 -7.96 -6.04
C ASP A 55 -12.80 -7.03 -5.36
N ILE A 56 -13.25 -5.83 -5.01
CA ILE A 56 -12.45 -4.85 -4.31
C ILE A 56 -13.32 -4.07 -3.30
N ALA A 57 -12.89 -4.08 -2.05
CA ALA A 57 -13.65 -3.50 -0.95
C ALA A 57 -12.77 -2.86 0.12
N VAL A 58 -13.28 -1.81 0.76
CA VAL A 58 -12.67 -1.26 1.99
C VAL A 58 -13.05 -2.14 3.17
N VAL A 59 -12.05 -2.66 3.85
CA VAL A 59 -12.18 -3.53 5.03
C VAL A 59 -11.46 -2.90 6.23
N ARG A 60 -11.76 -3.39 7.43
CA ARG A 60 -10.99 -3.02 8.62
C ARG A 60 -9.65 -3.76 8.63
N ALA A 61 -8.55 -3.02 8.65
CA ALA A 61 -7.19 -3.56 8.50
C ALA A 61 -6.80 -4.60 9.58
N TRP A 62 -7.46 -4.55 10.74
CA TRP A 62 -7.14 -5.36 11.92
C TRP A 62 -8.15 -6.47 12.22
N SER A 63 -9.31 -6.49 11.54
CA SER A 63 -10.35 -7.49 11.81
C SER A 63 -10.43 -8.59 10.77
N ASN A 64 -9.61 -8.53 9.72
CA ASN A 64 -9.68 -9.53 8.65
C ASN A 64 -8.68 -10.66 8.95
N PRO A 65 -9.14 -11.90 9.22
CA PRO A 65 -8.24 -13.02 9.45
C PRO A 65 -7.43 -13.25 8.17
N VAL A 66 -6.11 -13.15 8.29
CA VAL A 66 -5.17 -13.39 7.19
C VAL A 66 -5.11 -14.91 6.98
N GLY A 67 -6.06 -15.44 6.22
CA GLY A 67 -6.09 -16.85 5.83
C GLY A 67 -4.97 -17.21 4.85
N PHE A 68 -4.77 -18.50 4.61
CA PHE A 68 -3.85 -19.01 3.57
C PHE A 68 -4.13 -18.34 2.21
N GLY A 69 -3.06 -17.91 1.52
CA GLY A 69 -3.17 -17.23 0.22
C GLY A 69 -3.50 -15.72 0.29
N THR A 70 -3.47 -15.11 1.48
CA THR A 70 -3.61 -13.65 1.63
C THR A 70 -2.26 -12.97 1.76
N LEU A 71 -1.92 -12.07 0.83
CA LEU A 71 -0.77 -11.18 0.97
C LEU A 71 -1.18 -9.89 1.64
N ARG A 72 -0.47 -9.51 2.70
CA ARG A 72 -0.68 -8.24 3.40
C ARG A 72 0.50 -7.31 3.15
N PHE A 73 0.25 -6.29 2.33
CA PHE A 73 1.15 -5.15 2.15
C PHE A 73 0.56 -3.99 2.93
N GLY A 74 0.60 -4.08 4.25
CA GLY A 74 0.13 -3.02 5.14
C GLY A 74 1.32 -2.25 5.68
N ASN A 75 1.30 -0.93 5.52
CA ASN A 75 2.40 -0.08 5.96
C ASN A 75 2.00 1.05 6.89
N ARG A 76 0.70 1.18 7.10
CA ARG A 76 0.10 2.19 7.95
C ARG A 76 -0.67 1.48 9.05
N ILE A 77 -0.59 2.02 10.26
CA ILE A 77 -1.51 1.68 11.36
C ILE A 77 -2.85 2.39 11.06
N THR A 78 -3.44 2.13 9.89
CA THR A 78 -4.76 2.65 9.53
C THR A 78 -5.82 1.66 9.97
N ARG A 79 -6.97 2.17 10.39
CA ARG A 79 -8.14 1.32 10.70
C ARG A 79 -8.77 0.74 9.43
N ARG A 80 -8.56 1.39 8.28
CA ARG A 80 -9.12 1.03 6.97
C ARG A 80 -8.01 0.52 6.05
N ALA A 81 -8.33 -0.53 5.31
CA ALA A 81 -7.50 -1.16 4.29
C ALA A 81 -8.37 -1.49 3.08
N ILE A 82 -7.76 -1.71 1.92
CA ILE A 82 -8.44 -2.25 0.76
C ILE A 82 -8.07 -3.72 0.63
N LEU A 83 -9.09 -4.56 0.49
CA LEU A 83 -8.94 -5.95 0.13
C LEU A 83 -9.23 -6.08 -1.36
N ILE A 84 -8.25 -6.58 -2.10
CA ILE A 84 -8.35 -6.92 -3.51
C ILE A 84 -8.42 -8.45 -3.60
N SER A 85 -9.54 -8.96 -4.08
CA SER A 85 -9.74 -10.39 -4.36
C SER A 85 -9.43 -10.65 -5.83
N ARG A 86 -8.52 -11.58 -6.11
CA ARG A 86 -8.06 -11.93 -7.46
C ARG A 86 -8.71 -13.21 -7.96
N LYS A 87 -9.08 -13.27 -9.24
CA LYS A 87 -9.78 -14.42 -9.84
C LYS A 87 -8.84 -15.62 -10.06
N ASN A 88 -7.64 -15.39 -10.59
CA ASN A 88 -6.73 -16.44 -11.07
C ASN A 88 -5.32 -16.33 -10.44
N SER A 89 -5.21 -16.34 -9.11
CA SER A 89 -3.90 -16.21 -8.45
C SER A 89 -3.72 -17.13 -7.23
N LEU A 90 -2.50 -17.64 -7.06
CA LEU A 90 -2.04 -18.31 -5.82
C LEU A 90 -2.22 -17.43 -4.58
N PHE A 91 -2.13 -16.11 -4.78
CA PHE A 91 -2.45 -15.11 -3.77
C PHE A 91 -3.80 -14.48 -4.09
N ALA A 92 -4.86 -15.24 -3.81
CA ALA A 92 -6.24 -14.87 -4.12
C ALA A 92 -6.68 -13.58 -3.42
N LYS A 93 -6.01 -13.17 -2.34
CA LYS A 93 -6.36 -11.96 -1.58
C LYS A 93 -5.13 -11.10 -1.35
N VAL A 94 -5.25 -9.82 -1.63
CA VAL A 94 -4.20 -8.83 -1.38
C VAL A 94 -4.79 -7.70 -0.56
N LEU A 95 -4.22 -7.48 0.63
CA LEU A 95 -4.61 -6.41 1.53
C LEU A 95 -3.59 -5.28 1.47
N ILE A 96 -4.04 -4.09 1.06
CA ILE A 96 -3.23 -2.88 0.94
C ILE A 96 -3.77 -1.76 1.82
N THR A 97 -2.92 -0.82 2.20
CA THR A 97 -3.29 0.34 3.05
C THR A 97 -2.90 1.66 2.37
N PRO A 98 -3.59 2.06 1.29
CA PRO A 98 -3.36 3.36 0.65
C PRO A 98 -3.69 4.53 1.58
N VAL A 99 -3.25 5.72 1.17
CA VAL A 99 -3.44 6.97 1.95
C VAL A 99 -4.93 7.27 2.13
N GLU A 100 -5.65 7.25 1.01
CA GLU A 100 -7.08 7.52 0.91
C GLU A 100 -7.74 6.28 0.29
N PRO A 101 -8.18 5.31 1.13
CA PRO A 101 -8.68 4.04 0.64
C PRO A 101 -10.00 4.15 -0.13
N GLU A 102 -10.83 5.14 0.18
CA GLU A 102 -12.09 5.38 -0.52
C GLU A 102 -11.86 5.94 -1.93
N GLU A 103 -10.95 6.92 -2.08
CA GLU A 103 -10.60 7.51 -3.37
C GLU A 103 -9.93 6.48 -4.27
N PHE A 104 -8.95 5.75 -3.73
CA PHE A 104 -8.29 4.68 -4.46
C PHE A 104 -9.28 3.59 -4.92
N LEU A 105 -10.26 3.23 -4.09
CA LEU A 105 -11.31 2.28 -4.47
C LEU A 105 -12.14 2.80 -5.65
N ALA A 106 -12.54 4.08 -5.62
CA ALA A 106 -13.34 4.69 -6.66
C ALA A 106 -12.60 4.69 -8.00
N ASP A 107 -11.32 5.06 -8.00
CA ASP A 107 -10.47 5.07 -9.20
C ASP A 107 -10.34 3.67 -9.80
N VAL A 108 -10.07 2.66 -8.98
CA VAL A 108 -9.96 1.28 -9.47
C VAL A 108 -11.29 0.79 -10.03
N LYS A 109 -12.42 1.07 -9.36
CA LYS A 109 -13.75 0.66 -9.86
C LYS A 109 -14.11 1.35 -11.17
N LEU A 110 -13.79 2.62 -11.31
CA LEU A 110 -13.99 3.36 -12.56
C LEU A 110 -13.18 2.73 -13.70
N GLU A 111 -11.96 2.31 -13.41
CA GLU A 111 -11.12 1.62 -14.39
C GLU A 111 -11.63 0.21 -14.74
N MET A 112 -12.14 -0.55 -13.75
CA MET A 112 -12.80 -1.84 -13.99
C MET A 112 -14.00 -1.70 -14.94
N LEU A 113 -14.78 -0.63 -14.81
CA LEU A 113 -15.92 -0.36 -15.69
C LEU A 113 -15.48 -0.03 -17.12
N ARG A 114 -14.34 0.66 -17.29
CA ARG A 114 -13.78 0.97 -18.61
C ARG A 114 -13.24 -0.25 -19.33
N GLU A 115 -12.64 -1.20 -18.60
CA GLU A 115 -12.13 -2.44 -19.20
C GLU A 115 -13.26 -3.41 -19.59
N ALA A 116 -14.45 -3.27 -18.97
CA ALA A 116 -15.63 -4.06 -19.28
C ALA A 116 -16.50 -3.51 -20.43
N ALA A 117 -16.25 -2.27 -20.86
CA ALA A 117 -16.98 -1.57 -21.93
C ALA A 117 -16.30 -1.74 -23.29
#